data_AF-A0A3R7LEA2-F1
#
_entry.id   AF-A0A3R7LEA2-F1
#
_cell.length_a   1.000
_cell.length_b   1.000
_cell.length_c   1.000
_cell.angle_alpha   90.00
_cell.angle_beta   90.00
_cell.angle_gamma   90.00
#
_symmetry.space_group_name_H-M   'P 1'
#
loop_
_entity.id
_entity.type
_entity.pdbx_description
1 polymer ?
#
loop_
_entity_poly.entity_id
_entity_poly.type
_entity_poly.pdbx_seq_one_letter_code
_entity_poly.pdbx_strand_id
1 'polypeptide(L)'
;FLSAVATGTVTNNGTLAFPANAMTKGNKEVSLIMYSSDAEKDWRLSQGMTAEGCVDPAVVEWGSGRLLMMTTCEEGHHKVYESSNMGKTWTEALGTLSRVWDNALEREGSGGQSGFITATIEERDVMLVTLPVNLNGSVSDQLHLWLTDAAHIVMLGRYPTQVSRSPAVPCCLGARRS
;
A
#
# COMPACT_ATOMS: atom_id res chain seq x y z
N PHE A 1 -3.30 20.14 -1.15
CA PHE A 1 -2.73 18.85 -0.76
C PHE A 1 -3.62 18.29 0.34
N LEU A 2 -4.16 17.08 0.17
CA LEU A 2 -4.65 16.30 1.30
C LEU A 2 -3.52 15.35 1.68
N SER A 3 -3.23 15.22 2.97
CA SER A 3 -2.40 14.14 3.46
C SER A 3 -3.16 12.83 3.22
N ALA A 4 -2.58 11.91 2.45
CA ALA A 4 -2.91 10.50 2.64
C ALA A 4 -2.59 10.15 4.09
N VAL A 5 -3.44 9.39 4.78
CA VAL A 5 -3.17 8.93 6.16
C VAL A 5 -2.15 7.79 6.13
N ALA A 6 -1.09 7.91 5.33
CA ALA A 6 -0.13 6.86 5.03
C ALA A 6 1.19 7.11 5.75
N THR A 7 1.84 6.03 6.16
CA THR A 7 3.15 6.07 6.80
C THR A 7 4.21 6.46 5.78
N GLY A 8 5.04 7.46 6.12
CA GLY A 8 6.24 7.77 5.37
C GLY A 8 7.32 6.69 5.55
N THR A 9 8.27 6.64 4.63
CA THR A 9 9.43 5.74 4.70
C THR A 9 10.72 6.54 4.87
N VAL A 10 11.67 5.97 5.60
CA VAL A 10 13.05 6.47 5.66
C VAL A 10 13.88 5.57 4.78
N THR A 11 14.48 6.13 3.74
CA THR A 11 15.29 5.36 2.82
C THR A 11 16.66 5.03 3.42
N ASN A 12 17.35 4.07 2.83
CA ASN A 12 18.67 3.60 3.26
C ASN A 12 19.74 4.71 3.25
N ASN A 13 19.56 5.74 2.41
CA ASN A 13 20.43 6.92 2.38
C ASN A 13 19.97 8.05 3.32
N GLY A 14 18.99 7.80 4.19
CA GLY A 14 18.49 8.75 5.20
C GLY A 14 17.47 9.77 4.68
N THR A 15 17.01 9.67 3.43
CA THR A 15 15.96 10.54 2.90
C THR A 15 14.59 10.13 3.47
N LEU A 16 13.86 11.09 4.00
CA LEU A 16 12.45 10.92 4.36
C LEU A 16 11.60 11.03 3.10
N ALA A 17 10.68 10.08 2.88
CA ALA A 17 9.72 10.13 1.78
C ALA A 17 8.30 9.89 2.31
N PHE A 18 7.43 10.86 2.08
CA PHE A 18 6.02 10.83 2.46
C PHE A 18 5.15 10.76 1.21
N PRO A 19 4.20 9.82 1.14
CA PRO A 19 3.26 9.75 0.04
C PRO A 19 2.25 10.91 0.15
N ALA A 20 1.80 11.46 -0.99
CA ALA A 20 0.91 12.61 -1.01
C ALA A 20 -0.03 12.57 -2.22
N ASN A 21 -1.24 13.10 -2.03
CA ASN A 21 -2.20 13.33 -3.10
C ASN A 21 -2.13 14.79 -3.57
N ALA A 22 -2.26 14.99 -4.87
CA ALA A 22 -2.41 16.30 -5.47
C ALA A 22 -3.53 16.31 -6.51
N MET A 23 -3.95 17.54 -6.82
CA MET A 23 -4.91 17.81 -7.88
C MET A 23 -4.16 18.41 -9.07
N THR A 24 -4.38 17.85 -10.26
CA THR A 24 -3.89 18.45 -11.50
C THR A 24 -4.72 19.70 -11.85
N LYS A 25 -4.24 20.51 -12.81
CA LYS A 25 -5.02 21.64 -13.35
C LYS A 25 -6.36 21.21 -13.98
N GLY A 26 -6.48 19.95 -14.38
CA GLY A 26 -7.70 19.36 -14.91
C GLY A 26 -8.68 18.86 -13.83
N ASN A 27 -8.44 19.17 -12.55
CA ASN A 27 -9.21 18.66 -11.41
C ASN A 27 -9.22 17.13 -11.33
N LYS A 28 -8.07 16.51 -11.61
CA LYS A 28 -7.87 15.07 -11.48
C LYS A 28 -6.94 14.78 -10.32
N GLU A 29 -7.28 13.77 -9.53
CA GLU A 29 -6.45 13.32 -8.42
C GLU A 29 -5.29 12.47 -8.95
N VAL A 30 -4.10 12.72 -8.39
CA VAL A 30 -2.88 11.98 -8.67
C VAL A 30 -2.10 11.78 -7.38
N SER A 31 -1.27 10.76 -7.36
CA SER A 31 -0.37 10.46 -6.25
C SER A 31 1.08 10.77 -6.60
N LEU A 32 1.83 11.26 -5.62
CA LEU A 32 3.24 11.61 -5.73
C LEU A 32 3.92 11.48 -4.36
N ILE A 33 5.22 11.79 -4.26
CA ILE A 33 5.92 11.84 -2.97
C ILE A 33 6.41 13.24 -2.64
N MET A 34 6.38 13.56 -1.35
CA MET A 34 7.10 14.67 -0.75
C MET A 34 8.30 14.09 -0.01
N TYR A 35 9.51 14.57 -0.29
CA TYR A 35 10.73 14.01 0.27
C TYR A 35 11.72 15.07 0.73
N SER A 36 12.60 14.68 1.67
CA SER A 36 13.63 15.54 2.24
C SER A 36 14.81 14.73 2.76
N SER A 37 16.03 15.19 2.48
CA SER A 37 17.25 14.67 3.13
C SER A 37 17.64 15.46 4.38
N ASP A 38 16.97 16.58 4.64
CA ASP A 38 17.16 17.43 5.81
C ASP A 38 15.83 18.10 6.14
N ALA A 39 15.07 17.45 7.03
CA ALA A 39 13.67 17.80 7.32
C ALA A 39 13.51 19.23 7.88
N GLU A 40 14.59 19.81 8.41
CA GLU A 40 14.61 21.17 8.97
C GLU A 40 14.86 22.24 7.90
N LYS A 41 15.44 21.87 6.75
CA LYS A 41 15.87 22.84 5.72
C LYS A 41 14.97 22.90 4.51
N ASP A 42 14.75 21.76 3.83
CA ASP A 42 14.03 21.75 2.56
C ASP A 42 13.18 20.51 2.37
N TRP A 43 12.02 20.71 1.76
CA TRP A 43 11.12 19.66 1.32
C TRP A 43 10.87 19.83 -0.18
N ARG A 44 10.86 18.71 -0.90
CA ARG A 44 10.66 18.67 -2.35
C ARG A 44 9.49 17.78 -2.69
N LEU A 45 8.76 18.15 -3.72
CA LEU A 45 7.78 17.27 -4.35
C LEU A 45 8.45 16.54 -5.51
N SER A 46 8.06 15.28 -5.74
CA SER A 46 8.52 14.54 -6.90
C SER A 46 8.02 15.18 -8.20
N GLN A 47 8.84 15.11 -9.24
CA GLN A 47 8.48 15.66 -10.55
C GLN A 47 7.45 14.80 -11.27
N GLY A 48 7.56 13.49 -11.11
CA GLY A 48 6.60 12.52 -11.60
C GLY A 48 5.46 12.29 -10.61
N MET A 49 4.39 11.74 -11.15
CA MET A 49 3.16 11.36 -10.44
C MET A 49 2.58 10.09 -11.08
N THR A 50 1.58 9.50 -10.44
CA THR A 50 0.82 8.36 -10.97
C THR A 50 -0.09 8.76 -12.12
N ALA A 51 -0.78 7.78 -12.70
CA ALA A 51 -1.93 8.07 -13.55
C ALA A 51 -3.02 8.84 -12.78
N GLU A 52 -3.86 9.56 -13.52
CA GLU A 52 -5.06 10.22 -12.99
C GLU A 52 -6.03 9.19 -12.39
N GLY A 53 -6.70 9.55 -11.31
CA GLY A 53 -7.64 8.67 -10.61
C GLY A 53 -6.97 7.67 -9.66
N CYS A 54 -5.66 7.79 -9.41
CA CYS A 54 -4.93 6.97 -8.44
C CYS A 54 -4.63 7.76 -7.16
N VAL A 55 -5.14 7.26 -6.04
CA VAL A 55 -5.17 7.92 -4.73
C VAL A 55 -4.76 6.98 -3.60
N ASP A 56 -4.80 7.47 -2.36
CA ASP A 56 -4.31 6.85 -1.12
C ASP A 56 -2.97 6.11 -1.26
N PRO A 57 -1.90 6.82 -1.69
CA PRO A 57 -0.59 6.25 -1.88
C PRO A 57 0.03 5.75 -0.58
N ALA A 58 0.67 4.58 -0.65
CA ALA A 58 1.62 4.07 0.33
C ALA A 58 2.97 3.84 -0.36
N VAL A 59 4.08 4.26 0.27
CA VAL A 59 5.41 4.21 -0.34
C VAL A 59 6.41 3.45 0.54
N VAL A 60 7.22 2.61 -0.09
CA VAL A 60 8.30 1.85 0.54
C VAL A 60 9.56 1.88 -0.32
N GLU A 61 10.73 1.67 0.29
CA GLU A 61 11.95 1.34 -0.44
C GLU A 61 12.10 -0.18 -0.56
N TRP A 62 12.44 -0.65 -1.76
CA TRP A 62 12.66 -2.05 -2.09
C TRP A 62 14.02 -2.26 -2.79
N GLY A 63 14.73 -3.30 -2.38
CA GLY A 63 16.04 -3.64 -2.91
C GLY A 63 17.06 -2.51 -2.79
N SER A 64 17.79 -2.22 -3.87
CA SER A 64 18.87 -1.23 -3.86
C SER A 64 18.39 0.19 -4.20
N GLY A 65 17.60 0.83 -3.33
CA GLY A 65 17.23 2.24 -3.52
C GLY A 65 16.00 2.51 -4.36
N ARG A 66 15.22 1.48 -4.74
CA ARG A 66 14.04 1.65 -5.58
C ARG A 66 12.84 1.97 -4.70
N LEU A 67 12.08 3.01 -5.03
CA LEU A 67 10.80 3.26 -4.40
C LEU A 67 9.70 2.48 -5.10
N LEU A 68 8.79 1.92 -4.31
CA LEU A 68 7.53 1.37 -4.75
C LEU A 68 6.40 2.21 -4.15
N MET A 69 5.47 2.67 -4.99
CA MET A 69 4.27 3.39 -4.58
C MET A 69 3.05 2.56 -4.97
N MET A 70 2.30 2.12 -3.97
CA MET A 70 1.04 1.44 -4.14
C MET A 70 -0.10 2.45 -4.00
N THR A 71 -1.02 2.47 -4.95
CA THR A 71 -2.19 3.35 -4.96
C THR A 71 -3.45 2.57 -5.29
N THR A 72 -4.58 2.94 -4.71
CA THR A 72 -5.88 2.53 -5.22
C THR A 72 -6.26 3.41 -6.40
N CYS A 73 -6.80 2.84 -7.48
CA CYS A 73 -7.22 3.62 -8.65
C CYS A 73 -8.69 3.41 -9.01
N GLU A 74 -9.31 4.40 -9.65
CA GLU A 74 -10.70 4.38 -10.10
C GLU A 74 -11.06 3.17 -10.99
N GLU A 75 -10.07 2.55 -11.64
CA GLU A 75 -10.27 1.33 -12.45
C GLU A 75 -10.48 0.05 -11.62
N GLY A 76 -10.71 0.19 -10.31
CA GLY A 76 -11.16 -0.92 -9.46
C GLY A 76 -10.05 -1.84 -8.96
N HIS A 77 -8.80 -1.44 -9.09
CA HIS A 77 -7.65 -2.20 -8.59
C HIS A 77 -6.52 -1.29 -8.14
N HIS A 78 -5.64 -1.85 -7.32
CA HIS A 78 -4.42 -1.17 -6.92
C HIS A 78 -3.40 -1.22 -8.05
N LYS A 79 -2.74 -0.09 -8.28
CA LYS A 79 -1.55 -0.02 -9.13
C LYS A 79 -0.33 0.14 -8.25
N VAL A 80 0.75 -0.51 -8.64
CA VAL A 80 2.06 -0.33 -8.02
C VAL A 80 2.99 0.29 -9.03
N TYR A 81 3.62 1.39 -8.66
CA TYR A 81 4.58 2.12 -9.47
C TYR A 81 5.98 1.99 -8.88
N GLU A 82 6.98 1.88 -9.73
CA GLU A 82 8.38 1.88 -9.33
C GLU A 82 9.12 3.16 -9.77
N SER A 83 10.06 3.60 -8.94
CA SER A 83 10.95 4.71 -9.24
C SER A 83 12.35 4.47 -8.70
N SER A 84 13.36 4.59 -9.56
CA SER A 84 14.78 4.54 -9.19
C SER A 84 15.41 5.93 -9.03
N ASN A 85 14.61 6.99 -9.15
CA ASN A 85 15.08 8.38 -9.21
C ASN A 85 14.25 9.31 -8.31
N MET A 86 13.87 8.82 -7.14
CA MET A 86 13.13 9.57 -6.11
C MET A 86 11.85 10.24 -6.66
N GLY A 87 11.11 9.49 -7.47
CA GLY A 87 9.85 9.93 -8.05
C GLY A 87 9.98 10.92 -9.20
N LYS A 88 11.17 11.15 -9.77
CA LYS A 88 11.28 11.97 -10.99
C LYS A 88 10.52 11.33 -12.16
N THR A 89 10.55 10.01 -12.25
CA THR A 89 9.68 9.22 -13.13
C THR A 89 9.11 8.03 -12.36
N TRP A 90 7.89 7.66 -12.70
CA TRP A 90 7.20 6.48 -12.19
C TRP A 90 6.87 5.55 -13.35
N THR A 91 7.07 4.24 -13.17
CA THR A 91 6.71 3.21 -14.14
C THR A 91 5.82 2.19 -13.46
N GLU A 92 4.71 1.81 -14.10
CA GLU A 92 3.81 0.81 -13.53
C GLU A 92 4.48 -0.57 -13.52
N ALA A 93 4.48 -1.24 -12.37
CA ALA A 93 5.08 -2.55 -12.14
C ALA A 93 4.18 -3.70 -12.64
N LEU A 94 3.83 -3.66 -13.94
CA LEU A 94 2.87 -4.58 -14.59
C LEU A 94 3.28 -6.05 -14.57
N GLY A 95 4.58 -6.35 -14.47
CA GLY A 95 5.10 -7.72 -14.47
C GLY A 95 5.12 -8.40 -13.10
N THR A 96 4.79 -7.67 -12.02
CA THR A 96 5.01 -8.15 -10.65
C THR A 96 3.83 -7.85 -9.73
N LEU A 97 3.63 -6.57 -9.39
CA LEU A 97 2.76 -6.17 -8.27
C LEU A 97 1.54 -5.35 -8.69
N SER A 98 1.59 -4.68 -9.84
CA SER A 98 0.48 -3.85 -10.28
C SER A 98 -0.72 -4.71 -10.68
N ARG A 99 -1.93 -4.26 -10.33
CA ARG A 99 -3.21 -4.89 -10.70
C ARG A 99 -3.43 -6.29 -10.13
N VAL A 100 -2.61 -6.70 -9.16
CA VAL A 100 -2.77 -7.96 -8.42
C VAL A 100 -3.96 -7.89 -7.47
N TRP A 101 -4.14 -6.73 -6.83
CA TRP A 101 -5.13 -6.55 -5.77
C TRP A 101 -6.28 -5.66 -6.22
N ASP A 102 -7.48 -6.24 -6.29
CA ASP A 102 -8.69 -5.50 -6.63
C ASP A 102 -9.24 -4.70 -5.43
N ASN A 103 -9.89 -3.59 -5.72
CA ASN A 103 -10.46 -2.68 -4.73
C ASN A 103 -11.77 -3.22 -4.14
N ALA A 104 -12.53 -3.98 -4.93
CA ALA A 104 -13.80 -4.58 -4.57
C ALA A 104 -14.07 -5.80 -5.45
N LEU A 105 -15.04 -6.64 -5.06
CA LEU A 105 -15.47 -7.82 -5.83
C LEU A 105 -15.89 -7.47 -7.26
N GLU A 106 -16.56 -6.34 -7.45
CA GLU A 106 -17.04 -5.89 -8.77
C GLU A 106 -16.00 -5.07 -9.55
N ARG A 107 -14.80 -4.86 -8.99
CA ARG A 107 -13.69 -4.12 -9.62
C ARG A 107 -14.10 -2.73 -10.14
N GLU A 108 -14.85 -1.99 -9.34
CA GLU A 108 -15.25 -0.61 -9.65
C GLU A 108 -14.88 0.36 -8.51
N GLY A 109 -14.45 1.56 -8.89
CA GLY A 109 -14.17 2.66 -7.97
C GLY A 109 -12.85 2.54 -7.22
N SER A 110 -12.50 3.59 -6.48
CA SER A 110 -11.37 3.56 -5.56
C SER A 110 -11.71 2.70 -4.33
N GLY A 111 -10.78 1.83 -3.96
CA GLY A 111 -10.78 1.08 -2.71
C GLY A 111 -10.38 1.93 -1.50
N GLY A 112 -10.33 1.29 -0.33
CA GLY A 112 -9.84 1.94 0.88
C GLY A 112 -8.30 1.96 0.93
N GLN A 113 -7.77 2.78 1.83
CA GLN A 113 -6.33 2.92 2.03
C GLN A 113 -5.65 1.57 2.32
N SER A 114 -4.52 1.33 1.64
CA SER A 114 -3.67 0.16 1.85
C SER A 114 -2.57 0.42 2.88
N GLY A 115 -2.19 -0.64 3.60
CA GLY A 115 -0.93 -0.68 4.35
C GLY A 115 0.12 -1.40 3.52
N PHE A 116 1.29 -0.81 3.39
CA PHE A 116 2.37 -1.34 2.57
C PHE A 116 3.70 -1.07 3.26
N ILE A 117 4.39 -2.13 3.68
CA ILE A 117 5.68 -2.05 4.37
C ILE A 117 6.66 -3.08 3.83
N THR A 118 7.94 -2.84 4.05
CA THR A 118 9.01 -3.81 3.84
C THR A 118 9.54 -4.32 5.18
N ALA A 119 9.98 -5.57 5.20
CA ALA A 119 10.55 -6.21 6.36
C ALA A 119 11.54 -7.29 5.93
N THR A 120 12.45 -7.67 6.83
CA THR A 120 13.31 -8.84 6.66
C THR A 120 12.86 -9.93 7.63
N ILE A 121 12.42 -11.07 7.10
CA ILE A 121 11.97 -12.24 7.88
C ILE A 121 12.86 -13.42 7.52
N GLU A 122 13.53 -14.02 8.50
CA GLU A 122 14.46 -15.14 8.29
C GLU A 122 15.47 -14.85 7.16
N GLU A 123 16.11 -13.68 7.22
CA GLU A 123 17.11 -13.21 6.23
C GLU A 123 16.57 -12.98 4.81
N ARG A 124 15.24 -12.94 4.64
CA ARG A 124 14.59 -12.65 3.37
C ARG A 124 13.85 -11.34 3.43
N ASP A 125 14.16 -10.46 2.50
CA ASP A 125 13.39 -9.24 2.30
C ASP A 125 12.03 -9.59 1.70
N VAL A 126 10.99 -9.02 2.30
CA VAL A 126 9.59 -9.23 1.94
C VAL A 126 8.83 -7.92 2.07
N MET A 127 7.70 -7.85 1.39
CA MET A 127 6.68 -6.84 1.55
C MET A 127 5.45 -7.44 2.21
N LEU A 128 4.88 -6.69 3.14
CA LEU A 128 3.58 -6.98 3.75
C LEU A 128 2.58 -5.97 3.24
N VAL A 129 1.45 -6.47 2.72
CA VAL A 129 0.38 -5.65 2.17
C VAL A 129 -0.90 -5.95 2.92
N THR A 130 -1.54 -4.92 3.46
CA THR A 130 -2.85 -5.01 4.13
C THR A 130 -3.91 -4.25 3.35
N LEU A 131 -5.01 -4.92 3.01
CA LEU A 131 -6.10 -4.34 2.23
C LEU A 131 -7.45 -4.52 2.91
N PRO A 132 -8.28 -3.48 2.97
CA PRO A 132 -9.65 -3.61 3.47
C PRO A 132 -10.46 -4.56 2.59
N VAL A 133 -11.27 -5.40 3.23
CA VAL A 133 -12.26 -6.20 2.52
C VAL A 133 -13.45 -5.31 2.22
N ASN A 134 -13.66 -4.98 0.96
CA ASN A 134 -14.85 -4.26 0.52
C ASN A 134 -15.94 -5.25 0.10
N LEU A 135 -17.06 -5.25 0.85
CA LEU A 135 -18.25 -6.03 0.56
C LEU A 135 -19.37 -5.06 0.16
N ASN A 136 -19.79 -5.11 -1.10
CA ASN A 136 -20.93 -4.34 -1.63
C ASN A 136 -20.88 -2.84 -1.30
N GLY A 137 -19.73 -2.19 -1.52
CA GLY A 137 -19.54 -0.76 -1.27
C GLY A 137 -19.36 -0.37 0.20
N SER A 138 -19.35 -1.34 1.12
CA SER A 138 -19.01 -1.12 2.53
C SER A 138 -17.65 -1.71 2.87
N VAL A 139 -16.81 -0.91 3.54
CA VAL A 139 -15.54 -1.37 4.11
C VAL A 139 -15.88 -2.27 5.31
N SER A 140 -15.54 -3.56 5.22
CA SER A 140 -15.67 -4.50 6.32
C SER A 140 -14.69 -4.15 7.44
N ASP A 141 -15.01 -4.59 8.65
CA ASP A 141 -14.07 -4.68 9.78
C ASP A 141 -12.98 -5.77 9.59
N GLN A 142 -12.64 -6.13 8.36
CA GLN A 142 -11.65 -7.16 8.04
C GLN A 142 -10.62 -6.63 7.07
N LEU A 143 -9.37 -7.05 7.25
CA LEU A 143 -8.25 -6.82 6.34
C LEU A 143 -7.78 -8.16 5.77
N HIS A 144 -7.43 -8.19 4.49
CA HIS A 144 -6.57 -9.23 3.94
C HIS A 144 -5.11 -8.85 4.18
N LEU A 145 -4.32 -9.81 4.64
CA LEU A 145 -2.88 -9.68 4.75
C LEU A 145 -2.21 -10.54 3.67
N TRP A 146 -1.30 -9.93 2.93
CA TRP A 146 -0.50 -10.57 1.89
C TRP A 146 0.99 -10.44 2.20
N LEU A 147 1.75 -11.44 1.78
CA LEU A 147 3.21 -11.47 1.82
C LEU A 147 3.74 -11.63 0.40
N THR A 148 4.76 -10.86 0.05
CA THR A 148 5.41 -10.98 -1.27
C THR A 148 6.89 -10.66 -1.23
N ASP A 149 7.68 -11.37 -2.04
CA ASP A 149 9.10 -11.08 -2.33
C ASP A 149 9.27 -10.36 -3.68
N ALA A 150 8.21 -9.72 -4.19
CA ALA A 150 8.08 -9.16 -5.54
C ALA A 150 8.01 -10.18 -6.71
N ALA A 151 8.18 -11.47 -6.45
CA ALA A 151 8.05 -12.53 -7.47
C ALA A 151 6.89 -13.49 -7.16
N HIS A 152 6.68 -13.78 -5.89
CA HIS A 152 5.66 -14.66 -5.35
C HIS A 152 4.76 -13.86 -4.42
N ILE A 153 3.46 -14.17 -4.42
CA ILE A 153 2.46 -13.48 -3.60
C ILE A 153 1.63 -14.54 -2.88
N VAL A 154 1.54 -14.45 -1.56
CA VAL A 154 0.80 -15.40 -0.72
C VAL A 154 -0.19 -14.65 0.15
N MET A 155 -1.45 -15.10 0.14
CA MET A 155 -2.48 -14.61 1.08
C MET A 155 -2.27 -15.28 2.43
N LEU A 156 -1.94 -14.49 3.45
CA LEU A 156 -1.75 -14.99 4.83
C LEU A 156 -3.08 -15.16 5.57
N GLY A 157 -4.12 -14.44 5.19
CA GLY A 157 -5.47 -14.62 5.73
C GLY A 157 -6.26 -13.33 5.90
N ARG A 158 -7.40 -13.45 6.58
CA ARG A 158 -8.29 -12.34 6.95
C ARG A 158 -8.16 -12.05 8.43
N TYR A 159 -8.00 -10.78 8.79
CA TYR A 159 -7.83 -10.33 10.18
C TYR A 159 -8.86 -9.26 10.53
N PRO A 160 -9.51 -9.33 11.70
CA PRO A 160 -10.43 -8.30 12.15
C PRO A 160 -9.69 -7.00 12.50
N THR A 161 -10.25 -5.86 12.12
CA THR A 161 -9.74 -4.51 12.44
C THR A 161 -10.29 -3.97 13.75
N GLN A 162 -11.38 -4.55 14.26
CA GLN A 162 -11.95 -4.27 15.56
C GLN A 162 -11.71 -5.46 16.49
N VAL A 163 -11.08 -5.24 17.65
CA VAL A 163 -11.23 -6.15 18.77
C VAL A 163 -12.62 -5.89 19.36
N SER A 164 -13.65 -6.46 18.74
CA SER A 164 -14.88 -6.65 19.51
C SER A 164 -14.48 -7.46 20.74
N ARG A 165 -14.85 -7.02 21.94
CA ARG A 165 -14.93 -7.94 23.08
C ARG A 165 -16.03 -8.95 22.75
N SER A 166 -15.71 -9.93 21.90
CA SER A 166 -16.49 -11.16 21.87
C SER A 166 -16.28 -11.83 23.22
N PRO A 167 -17.34 -12.29 23.90
CA PRO A 167 -17.17 -13.14 25.07
C PRO A 167 -16.35 -14.35 24.62
N ALA A 168 -15.39 -14.76 25.44
CA ALA A 168 -14.43 -15.82 25.17
C ALA A 168 -15.01 -16.90 24.25
N VAL A 169 -14.43 -17.05 23.05
CA VAL A 169 -14.55 -18.30 22.32
C VAL A 169 -13.99 -19.37 23.25
N PRO A 170 -14.77 -20.40 23.67
CA PRO A 170 -14.21 -21.45 24.49
C PRO A 170 -13.16 -22.16 23.63
N CYS A 171 -11.89 -21.93 23.95
CA CYS A 171 -10.83 -22.80 23.51
C CYS A 171 -11.13 -24.19 24.09
N CYS A 172 -10.90 -25.22 23.28
CA CYS A 172 -11.12 -26.65 23.56
C CYS A 172 -12.53 -27.19 23.23
N LEU A 173 -12.80 -27.45 21.94
CA LEU A 173 -13.58 -28.65 21.58
C LEU A 173 -12.60 -29.82 21.43
N GLY A 174 -12.78 -30.82 22.29
CA GLY A 174 -11.86 -31.93 22.48
C GLY A 174 -11.72 -32.87 21.30
N ALA A 175 -10.48 -33.30 21.06
CA ALA A 175 -10.19 -34.54 20.36
C ALA A 175 -10.67 -35.72 21.21
N ARG A 176 -11.80 -36.34 20.85
CA ARG A 176 -12.09 -37.71 21.28
C ARG A 176 -11.25 -38.65 20.41
N ARG A 177 -10.37 -39.39 21.05
CA ARG A 177 -9.76 -40.59 20.47
C ARG A 177 -10.83 -41.68 20.37
N SER A 178 -10.94 -42.32 19.21
CA SER A 178 -11.36 -43.71 19.07
C SER A 178 -10.11 -44.58 19.04
#